data_AF-A0A1B7JUZ2-F1
#
_entry.id   AF-A0A1B7JUZ2-F1
#
_cell.length_a   1.000
_cell.length_b   1.000
_cell.length_c   1.000
_cell.angle_alpha   90.00
_cell.angle_beta   90.00
_cell.angle_gamma   90.00
#
_symmetry.space_group_name_H-M   'P 1'
#
loop_
_entity.id
_entity.type
_entity.pdbx_description
1 polymer ?
#
loop_
_entity_poly.entity_id
_entity_poly.type
_entity_poly.pdbx_seq_one_letter_code
_entity_poly.pdbx_strand_id
1 'polypeptide(L)'
;MANTQHKTDIVRARIEPKIRENAEAVLSELGISMSDAIRIFVNQISLRQAFPIELKTPNSITLEAINAPTTDEVFDSADDLFNQVKKSDV
;
A
#
# COMPACT_ATOMS: atom_id res chain seq x y z
N MET A 1 19.86 31.14 14.09
CA MET A 1 18.49 30.71 13.75
C MET A 1 18.60 29.84 12.51
N ALA A 2 18.29 28.54 12.61
CA ALA A 2 18.47 27.62 11.49
C ALA A 2 17.47 27.97 10.39
N ASN A 3 17.99 28.22 9.19
CA ASN A 3 17.22 28.51 8.00
C ASN A 3 16.64 27.17 7.50
N THR A 4 15.43 26.81 7.92
CA THR A 4 14.75 25.62 7.37
C THR A 4 14.33 25.92 5.94
N GLN A 5 15.22 25.67 5.01
CA GLN A 5 14.94 25.74 3.58
C GLN A 5 13.86 24.69 3.27
N HIS A 6 12.65 25.12 2.88
CA HIS A 6 11.63 24.24 2.34
C HIS A 6 12.11 23.69 0.99
N LYS A 7 12.84 22.57 1.04
CA LYS A 7 13.34 21.89 -0.14
C LYS A 7 12.16 21.20 -0.81
N THR A 8 11.77 21.68 -1.98
CA THR A 8 10.78 21.05 -2.84
C THR A 8 11.45 19.96 -3.67
N ASP A 9 10.79 18.81 -3.81
CA ASP A 9 11.21 17.73 -4.70
C ASP A 9 10.11 17.40 -5.71
N ILE A 10 10.47 16.81 -6.85
CA ILE A 10 9.56 16.57 -7.97
C ILE A 10 9.26 15.08 -8.09
N VAL A 11 7.98 14.72 -7.96
CA VAL A 11 7.48 13.38 -8.29
C VAL A 11 7.19 13.29 -9.79
N ARG A 12 7.83 12.35 -10.50
CA ARG A 12 7.56 12.05 -11.91
C ARG A 12 7.16 10.58 -12.04
N ALA A 13 6.03 10.32 -12.70
CA ALA A 13 5.55 8.97 -13.00
C ALA A 13 5.08 8.89 -14.44
N ARG A 14 5.31 7.74 -15.09
CA ARG A 14 4.73 7.45 -16.41
C ARG A 14 3.29 6.97 -16.20
N ILE A 15 2.38 7.48 -17.02
CA ILE A 15 0.97 7.09 -17.02
C ILE A 15 0.47 7.10 -18.46
N GLU A 16 -0.45 6.21 -18.77
CA GLU A 16 -1.13 6.22 -20.06
C GLU A 16 -1.95 7.52 -20.22
N PRO A 17 -1.90 8.20 -21.38
CA PRO A 17 -2.63 9.45 -21.60
C PRO A 17 -4.12 9.34 -21.28
N LYS A 18 -4.75 8.21 -21.65
CA LYS A 18 -6.17 8.00 -21.41
C LYS A 18 -6.54 7.95 -19.92
N ILE A 19 -5.69 7.32 -19.11
CA ILE A 19 -5.89 7.25 -17.65
C ILE A 19 -5.76 8.65 -17.06
N ARG A 20 -4.77 9.42 -17.52
CA ARG A 20 -4.58 10.81 -17.08
C ARG A 20 -5.80 11.67 -17.38
N GLU A 21 -6.30 11.66 -18.61
CA GLU A 21 -7.46 12.44 -19.04
C GLU A 21 -8.70 12.09 -18.21
N ASN A 22 -8.97 10.79 -18.02
CA ASN A 22 -10.11 10.34 -17.23
C ASN A 22 -10.00 10.81 -15.76
N ALA A 23 -8.81 10.73 -15.17
CA ALA A 23 -8.58 11.20 -13.80
C ALA A 23 -8.70 12.73 -13.69
N GLU A 24 -8.19 13.49 -14.66
CA GLU A 24 -8.31 14.96 -14.68
C GLU A 24 -9.77 15.41 -14.79
N ALA A 25 -10.60 14.72 -15.58
CA ALA A 25 -12.04 15.03 -15.68
C ALA A 25 -12.74 14.91 -14.31
N VAL A 26 -12.54 13.79 -13.61
CA VAL A 26 -13.13 13.56 -12.28
C VAL A 26 -12.61 14.56 -11.25
N LEU A 27 -11.30 14.82 -11.23
CA LEU A 27 -10.71 15.77 -10.28
C LEU A 27 -11.18 17.21 -10.53
N SER A 28 -11.38 17.59 -11.80
CA SER A 28 -11.92 18.90 -12.18
C SER A 28 -13.34 19.12 -11.65
N GLU A 29 -14.21 18.11 -11.72
CA GLU A 29 -15.55 18.16 -11.13
C GLU A 29 -15.50 18.37 -9.60
N LEU A 30 -14.45 17.90 -8.95
CA LEU A 30 -14.20 18.08 -7.52
C LEU A 30 -13.45 19.39 -7.19
N GLY A 31 -13.03 20.17 -8.20
CA GLY A 31 -12.23 21.39 -8.02
C GLY A 31 -10.79 21.13 -7.54
N ILE A 32 -10.24 19.94 -7.82
CA ILE A 32 -8.92 19.51 -7.37
C ILE A 32 -7.99 19.39 -8.59
N SER A 33 -6.75 19.90 -8.48
CA SER A 33 -5.75 19.70 -9.54
C SER A 33 -5.08 18.33 -9.44
N MET A 34 -4.55 17.82 -10.56
CA MET A 34 -3.74 16.58 -10.56
C MET A 34 -2.58 16.65 -9.56
N SER A 35 -1.91 17.81 -9.45
CA SER A 35 -0.81 18.02 -8.50
C SER A 35 -1.27 17.99 -7.05
N ASP A 36 -2.47 18.49 -6.75
CA ASP A 36 -3.03 18.42 -5.39
C ASP A 36 -3.42 17.00 -5.03
N ALA A 37 -4.04 16.26 -5.96
CA ALA A 37 -4.36 14.84 -5.75
C ALA A 37 -3.12 14.00 -5.44
N ILE A 38 -2.02 14.19 -6.19
CA ILE A 38 -0.74 13.50 -5.94
C ILE A 38 -0.16 13.90 -4.58
N ARG A 39 -0.19 15.20 -4.23
CA ARG A 39 0.29 15.69 -2.92
C ARG A 39 -0.51 15.07 -1.78
N ILE A 40 -1.84 15.03 -1.88
CA ILE A 40 -2.72 14.41 -0.88
C ILE A 40 -2.38 12.93 -0.74
N PHE A 41 -2.25 12.19 -1.85
CA PHE A 41 -1.92 10.77 -1.85
C PHE A 41 -0.61 10.47 -1.12
N VAL A 42 0.48 11.15 -1.49
CA VAL A 42 1.79 10.95 -0.85
C VAL A 42 1.78 11.37 0.62
N ASN A 43 1.07 12.44 0.96
CA ASN A 43 0.90 12.86 2.35
C ASN A 43 0.14 11.83 3.18
N GLN A 44 -0.90 11.18 2.62
CA GLN A 44 -1.62 10.13 3.33
C GLN A 44 -0.73 8.91 3.62
N ILE A 45 0.16 8.53 2.70
CA ILE A 45 1.14 7.46 2.94
C ILE A 45 2.05 7.83 4.12
N SER A 46 2.61 9.03 4.11
CA SER A 46 3.51 9.51 5.16
C SER A 46 2.79 9.61 6.52
N LEU A 47 1.56 10.14 6.54
CA LEU A 47 0.80 10.33 7.77
C LEU A 47 0.37 9.02 8.41
N ARG A 48 -0.08 8.06 7.60
CA ARG A 48 -0.67 6.79 8.09
C ARG A 48 0.33 5.65 8.20
N GLN A 49 1.53 5.81 7.63
CA GLN A 49 2.51 4.73 7.48
C GLN A 49 1.88 3.48 6.80
N ALA A 50 0.94 3.71 5.90
CA ALA A 50 0.14 2.68 5.24
C ALA A 50 -0.29 3.16 3.85
N PHE A 51 -0.64 2.22 2.98
CA PHE A 51 -1.16 2.56 1.66
C PHE A 51 -2.59 3.13 1.79
N PRO A 52 -2.90 4.28 1.18
CA PRO A 52 -4.11 5.05 1.52
C PRO A 52 -5.38 4.59 0.79
N ILE A 53 -5.31 3.48 0.06
CA ILE A 53 -6.47 2.82 -0.55
C ILE A 53 -6.47 1.35 -0.15
N GLU A 54 -7.67 0.79 0.04
CA GLU A 54 -7.84 -0.62 0.36
C GLU A 54 -7.36 -1.50 -0.78
N LEU A 55 -6.41 -2.40 -0.49
CA LEU A 55 -5.97 -3.43 -1.42
C LEU A 55 -6.91 -4.63 -1.30
N LYS A 56 -7.89 -4.71 -2.20
CA LYS A 56 -8.94 -5.74 -2.16
C LYS A 56 -8.59 -7.05 -2.87
N THR A 57 -7.66 -7.00 -3.81
CA THR A 57 -7.31 -8.16 -4.64
C THR A 57 -6.02 -8.78 -4.11
N PRO A 58 -6.06 -10.01 -3.57
CA PRO A 58 -4.86 -10.72 -3.17
C PRO A 58 -3.97 -11.01 -4.39
N ASN A 59 -2.66 -11.01 -4.20
CA ASN A 59 -1.73 -11.43 -5.27
C ASN A 59 -1.76 -12.96 -5.45
N SER A 60 -1.10 -13.46 -6.50
CA SER A 60 -1.08 -14.91 -6.81
C SER A 60 -0.60 -15.76 -5.64
N ILE A 61 0.49 -15.35 -4.98
CA ILE A 61 1.07 -16.06 -3.82
C ILE A 61 0.06 -16.15 -2.67
N THR A 62 -0.65 -15.05 -2.39
CA THR A 62 -1.65 -15.01 -1.33
C THR A 62 -2.85 -15.89 -1.68
N LEU A 63 -3.27 -15.91 -2.95
CA LEU A 63 -4.34 -16.80 -3.41
C LEU A 63 -3.94 -18.27 -3.32
N GLU A 64 -2.73 -18.62 -3.70
CA GLU A 64 -2.21 -19.98 -3.56
C GLU A 64 -2.20 -20.43 -2.10
N ALA A 65 -1.72 -19.57 -1.20
CA ALA A 65 -1.72 -19.86 0.24
C ALA A 65 -3.14 -20.02 0.82
N ILE A 66 -4.10 -19.19 0.40
CA ILE A 66 -5.51 -19.29 0.83
C ILE A 66 -6.15 -20.59 0.32
N ASN A 67 -5.83 -21.01 -0.90
CA ASN A 67 -6.39 -22.21 -1.52
C ASN A 67 -5.64 -23.50 -1.14
N ALA A 68 -4.49 -23.39 -0.47
CA ALA A 68 -3.74 -24.54 0.01
C ALA A 68 -4.56 -25.30 1.07
N PRO A 69 -4.44 -26.64 1.12
CA PRO A 69 -5.08 -27.41 2.17
C PRO A 69 -4.59 -26.97 3.55
N THR A 70 -5.51 -26.88 4.50
CA THR A 70 -5.17 -26.62 5.90
C THR A 70 -4.40 -27.80 6.49
N THR A 71 -3.46 -27.52 7.39
CA THR A 71 -2.84 -28.56 8.21
C THR A 71 -3.82 -29.01 9.30
N ASP A 72 -3.80 -30.30 9.63
CA ASP A 72 -4.52 -30.86 10.78
C ASP A 72 -3.74 -30.67 12.10
N GLU A 73 -2.58 -29.99 12.05
CA GLU A 73 -1.79 -29.67 13.24
C GLU A 73 -2.54 -28.74 14.17
N VAL A 74 -2.68 -29.17 15.43
CA VAL A 74 -3.26 -28.41 16.53
C VAL A 74 -2.19 -28.23 17.61
N PHE A 75 -2.16 -27.07 18.24
CA PHE A 75 -1.21 -26.72 19.28
C PHE A 75 -1.95 -26.40 20.58
N ASP A 76 -1.43 -26.89 21.70
CA ASP A 76 -2.02 -26.69 23.03
C ASP A 76 -1.83 -25.25 23.54
N SER A 77 -0.87 -24.50 22.98
CA SER A 77 -0.60 -23.11 23.34
C SER A 77 -0.04 -22.29 22.17
N ALA A 78 -0.09 -20.96 22.30
CA ALA A 78 0.53 -20.05 21.33
C ALA A 78 2.07 -20.21 21.28
N ASP A 79 2.70 -20.54 22.41
CA ASP A 79 4.15 -20.76 22.48
C ASP A 79 4.56 -22.01 21.68
N ASP A 80 3.77 -23.08 21.73
CA ASP A 80 4.02 -24.30 20.95
C ASP A 80 3.93 -24.04 19.45
N LEU A 81 2.92 -23.28 19.00
CA LEU A 81 2.79 -22.83 17.61
C LEU A 81 4.02 -22.03 17.18
N PHE A 82 4.41 -21.00 17.95
CA PHE A 82 5.55 -20.17 17.59
C PHE A 82 6.87 -20.94 17.59
N ASN A 83 7.05 -21.90 18.49
CA ASN A 83 8.23 -22.77 18.51
C ASN A 83 8.31 -23.66 17.27
N GLN A 84 7.17 -24.13 16.75
CA GLN A 84 7.13 -24.91 15.51
C GLN A 84 7.45 -24.04 14.29
N VAL A 85 6.75 -22.91 14.11
CA VAL A 85 6.95 -22.02 12.96
C VAL A 85 8.38 -21.49 12.89
N LYS A 86 8.96 -21.08 14.03
CA LYS A 86 10.35 -20.58 14.08
C LYS A 86 11.41 -21.66 13.80
N LYS A 87 11.11 -22.94 14.06
CA LYS A 87 12.03 -24.05 13.73
C LYS A 87 12.04 -24.37 12.24
N SER A 88 10.96 -24.06 11.53
CA SER A 88 10.83 -24.32 10.09
C SER A 88 11.55 -23.31 9.19
N ASP A 89 12.03 -22.18 9.76
CA ASP A 89 12.77 -21.12 9.04
C ASP A 89 14.32 -21.26 9.12
N VAL A 90 14.86 -22.49 9.33
CA VAL A 90 16.31 -22.80 9.24
C VAL A 90 16.57 -23.91 8.22
#